data_AF-F9XI52-F1
#
_entry.id   AF-F9XI52-F1
#
_cell.length_a   1.000
_cell.length_b   1.000
_cell.length_c   1.000
_cell.angle_alpha   90.00
_cell.angle_beta   90.00
_cell.angle_gamma   90.00
#
_symmetry.space_group_name_H-M   'P 1'
#
loop_
_entity.id
_entity.type
_entity.pdbx_description
1 polymer ?
#
loop_
_entity_poly.entity_id
_entity_poly.type
_entity_poly.pdbx_seq_one_letter_code
_entity_poly.pdbx_strand_id
1 'polypeptide(L)'
;WIDTACINKTSSAELPESLNSMFQWYANAQACYAFLHDVGSLVEYETAIHDFLKSEWFRRGWTLQELLAPRIVVFFTRSWEVLGHKCSLEVCDKRCDGVGPRLNTMIEKVTRIPTEVLRSYATHGCKYGVEAKNAWAADRITTRPEDRAYCLLGLLQVHMVPIYGEGEGAWDRLEEAIEKKA
;
A
#
# COMPACT_ATOMS: atom_id res chain seq x y z
N TRP A 1 13.07 6.33 -2.12
CA TRP A 1 13.25 5.31 -1.08
C TRP A 1 12.58 4.04 -1.56
N ILE A 2 13.27 2.89 -1.50
CA ILE A 2 12.75 1.58 -1.89
C ILE A 2 13.15 0.63 -0.76
N ASP A 3 12.15 0.02 -0.11
CA ASP A 3 12.32 -0.84 1.08
C ASP A 3 13.45 -1.88 0.93
N THR A 4 13.54 -2.49 -0.24
CA THR A 4 14.43 -3.60 -0.55
C THR A 4 15.89 -3.15 -0.65
N ALA A 5 16.15 -1.88 -1.01
CA ALA A 5 17.48 -1.31 -1.14
C ALA A 5 17.87 -0.39 0.02
N CYS A 6 16.89 0.18 0.72
CA CYS A 6 17.10 1.22 1.73
C CYS A 6 16.98 0.73 3.18
N ILE A 7 16.55 -0.52 3.41
CA ILE A 7 16.49 -1.12 4.75
C ILE A 7 17.59 -2.18 4.86
N ASN A 8 18.51 -1.99 5.80
CA ASN A 8 19.42 -3.04 6.20
C ASN A 8 18.70 -4.12 7.03
N LYS A 9 18.24 -5.16 6.35
CA LYS A 9 17.52 -6.27 6.97
C LYS A 9 18.39 -7.12 7.92
N THR A 10 19.71 -6.94 7.94
CA THR A 10 20.61 -7.63 8.87
C THR A 10 20.87 -6.84 10.15
N SER A 11 20.43 -5.59 10.23
CA SER A 11 20.59 -4.75 11.42
C SER A 11 19.41 -4.95 12.38
N SER A 12 19.70 -5.40 13.59
CA SER A 12 18.70 -5.66 14.64
C SER A 12 18.06 -4.37 15.21
N ALA A 13 18.65 -3.20 14.94
CA ALA A 13 18.08 -1.91 15.31
C ALA A 13 17.30 -1.27 14.15
N GLU A 14 17.89 -1.27 12.95
CA GLU A 14 17.32 -0.56 11.79
C GLU A 14 16.08 -1.25 11.23
N LEU A 15 16.03 -2.58 11.22
CA LEU A 15 14.88 -3.31 10.68
C LEU A 15 13.59 -3.02 11.47
N PRO A 16 13.56 -3.15 12.81
CA PRO A 16 12.41 -2.73 13.61
C PRO A 16 12.04 -1.26 13.41
N GLU A 17 13.01 -0.34 13.44
CA GLU A 17 12.76 1.09 13.26
C GLU A 17 12.11 1.36 11.90
N SER A 18 12.62 0.73 10.86
CA SER A 18 12.14 0.88 9.49
C SER A 18 10.71 0.36 9.35
N LEU A 19 10.43 -0.87 9.78
CA LEU A 19 9.08 -1.45 9.63
C LEU A 19 8.02 -0.64 10.37
N ASN A 20 8.36 -0.09 11.54
CA ASN A 20 7.44 0.76 12.32
C ASN A 20 7.29 2.17 11.71
N SER A 21 8.28 2.66 10.96
CA SER A 21 8.28 4.01 10.36
C SER A 21 7.83 4.06 8.90
N MET A 22 7.80 2.92 8.20
CA MET A 22 7.54 2.82 6.75
C MET A 22 6.30 3.58 6.30
N PHE A 23 5.18 3.41 7.02
CA PHE A 23 3.94 4.10 6.68
C PHE A 23 4.09 5.62 6.74
N GLN A 24 4.79 6.13 7.76
CA GLN A 24 5.05 7.56 7.90
C GLN A 24 5.98 8.08 6.80
N TRP A 25 6.99 7.30 6.42
CA TRP A 25 7.88 7.65 5.31
C TRP A 25 7.11 7.74 3.99
N TYR A 26 6.23 6.79 3.71
CA TYR A 26 5.34 6.86 2.55
C TYR A 26 4.36 8.04 2.64
N ALA A 27 3.78 8.30 3.82
CA ALA A 27 2.85 9.42 4.02
C ALA A 27 3.52 10.79 3.80
N ASN A 28 4.80 10.90 4.12
CA ASN A 28 5.61 12.11 3.91
C ASN A 28 6.22 12.21 2.51
N ALA A 29 6.14 11.16 1.69
CA ALA A 29 6.64 11.19 0.33
C ALA A 29 5.80 12.13 -0.55
N GLN A 30 6.46 12.89 -1.43
CA GLN A 30 5.78 13.72 -2.41
C GLN A 30 4.97 12.88 -3.41
N ALA A 31 5.54 11.75 -3.84
CA ALA A 31 4.90 10.75 -4.68
C ALA A 31 5.54 9.38 -4.45
N CYS A 32 4.74 8.33 -4.65
CA CYS A 32 5.22 6.96 -4.78
C CYS A 32 5.06 6.48 -6.22
N TYR A 33 5.99 5.65 -6.68
CA TYR A 33 5.98 5.07 -8.01
C TYR A 33 5.82 3.56 -7.89
N ALA A 34 4.76 3.02 -8.51
CA ALA A 34 4.45 1.60 -8.54
C ALA A 34 4.71 1.05 -9.94
N PHE A 35 5.73 0.21 -10.07
CA PHE A 35 6.01 -0.51 -11.31
C PHE A 35 5.24 -1.83 -11.36
N LEU A 36 4.43 -2.02 -12.40
CA LEU A 36 3.56 -3.18 -12.58
C LEU A 36 4.11 -4.04 -13.72
N HIS A 37 4.96 -4.99 -13.36
CA HIS A 37 5.65 -5.88 -14.31
C HIS A 37 4.70 -6.77 -15.15
N ASP A 38 3.49 -6.98 -14.64
CA ASP A 38 2.44 -7.84 -15.18
C ASP A 38 1.38 -7.07 -15.99
N VAL A 39 1.54 -5.75 -16.15
CA VAL A 39 0.64 -4.91 -16.95
C VAL A 39 1.26 -4.66 -18.32
N GLY A 40 0.50 -4.99 -19.37
CA GLY A 40 0.85 -4.79 -20.78
C GLY A 40 1.10 -3.35 -21.22
N SER A 41 1.47 -3.18 -22.49
CA SER A 41 1.74 -1.85 -23.06
C SER A 41 0.47 -1.05 -23.31
N LEU A 42 0.56 0.28 -23.22
CA LEU A 42 -0.58 1.17 -23.47
C LEU A 42 -0.99 1.27 -24.94
N VAL A 43 -0.20 0.71 -25.86
CA VAL A 43 -0.62 0.52 -27.26
C VAL A 43 -1.90 -0.33 -27.33
N GLU A 44 -2.03 -1.32 -26.44
CA GLU A 44 -3.23 -2.14 -26.25
C GLU A 44 -3.94 -1.71 -24.96
N TYR A 45 -4.47 -0.49 -24.95
CA TYR A 45 -4.97 0.18 -23.75
C TYR A 45 -6.02 -0.65 -22.98
N GLU A 46 -6.98 -1.26 -23.67
CA GLU A 46 -8.03 -2.08 -23.04
C GLU A 46 -7.43 -3.30 -22.33
N THR A 47 -6.45 -3.95 -22.95
CA THR A 47 -5.70 -5.07 -22.35
C THR A 47 -4.92 -4.60 -21.12
N ALA A 48 -4.21 -3.48 -21.23
CA ALA A 48 -3.45 -2.92 -20.11
C ALA A 48 -4.34 -2.56 -18.91
N ILE A 49 -5.54 -2.02 -19.15
CA ILE A 49 -6.51 -1.74 -18.09
C ILE A 49 -7.03 -3.03 -17.47
N HIS A 50 -7.31 -4.05 -18.28
CA HIS A 50 -7.71 -5.35 -17.78
C HIS A 50 -6.62 -6.01 -16.92
N ASP A 51 -5.36 -5.94 -17.35
CA ASP A 51 -4.20 -6.44 -16.61
C ASP A 51 -4.02 -5.66 -15.29
N PHE A 52 -4.15 -4.34 -15.33
CA PHE A 52 -4.08 -3.50 -14.13
C PHE A 52 -5.09 -3.94 -13.07
N LEU A 53 -6.34 -4.21 -13.48
CA LEU A 53 -7.38 -4.66 -12.56
C LEU A 53 -7.08 -6.04 -11.93
N LYS A 54 -6.19 -6.82 -12.55
CA LYS A 54 -5.77 -8.15 -12.09
C LYS A 54 -4.36 -8.18 -11.54
N SER A 55 -3.68 -7.05 -11.47
CA SER A 55 -2.26 -7.01 -11.17
C SER A 55 -1.94 -7.59 -9.80
N GLU A 56 -0.89 -8.40 -9.75
CA GLU A 56 -0.31 -8.97 -8.53
C GLU A 56 0.11 -7.90 -7.53
N TRP A 57 0.37 -6.66 -7.98
CA TRP A 57 0.70 -5.55 -7.08
C TRP A 57 -0.42 -5.31 -6.06
N PHE A 58 -1.69 -5.49 -6.43
CA PHE A 58 -2.83 -5.38 -5.50
C PHE A 58 -2.97 -6.58 -4.56
N ARG A 59 -2.27 -7.68 -4.84
CA ARG A 59 -2.26 -8.92 -4.06
C ARG A 59 -1.07 -9.04 -3.13
N ARG A 60 -0.08 -8.14 -3.17
CA ARG A 60 1.08 -8.18 -2.26
C ARG A 60 0.73 -7.50 -0.93
N GLY A 61 1.15 -8.06 0.21
CA GLY A 61 0.84 -7.49 1.54
C GLY A 61 1.34 -6.05 1.71
N TRP A 62 2.65 -5.84 1.55
CA TRP A 62 3.33 -4.56 1.80
C TRP A 62 2.86 -3.39 0.91
N THR A 63 2.37 -3.67 -0.30
CA THR A 63 1.90 -2.62 -1.21
C THR A 63 0.61 -1.94 -0.72
N LEU A 64 -0.03 -2.46 0.33
CA LEU A 64 -1.15 -1.79 0.97
C LEU A 64 -0.72 -0.46 1.63
N GLN A 65 0.44 -0.45 2.29
CA GLN A 65 1.02 0.78 2.85
C GLN A 65 1.41 1.75 1.74
N GLU A 66 2.08 1.23 0.70
CA GLU A 66 2.46 1.99 -0.50
C GLU A 66 1.27 2.62 -1.21
N LEU A 67 0.09 1.98 -1.15
CA LEU A 67 -1.14 2.49 -1.72
C LEU A 67 -1.79 3.57 -0.86
N LEU A 68 -1.89 3.34 0.45
CA LEU A 68 -2.75 4.14 1.33
C LEU A 68 -2.03 5.34 1.94
N ALA A 69 -0.78 5.16 2.36
CA ALA A 69 -0.03 6.20 3.05
C ALA A 69 0.23 7.44 2.17
N PRO A 70 0.80 7.34 0.95
CA PRO A 70 1.16 8.51 0.17
C PRO A 70 -0.08 9.17 -0.43
N ARG A 71 -0.03 10.50 -0.63
CA ARG A 71 -1.10 11.23 -1.31
C ARG A 71 -1.18 10.88 -2.79
N ILE A 72 -0.03 10.65 -3.43
CA ILE A 72 0.10 10.36 -4.86
C ILE A 72 0.81 9.03 -5.06
N VAL A 73 0.20 8.15 -5.87
CA VAL A 73 0.84 6.94 -6.39
C VAL A 73 0.72 6.95 -7.90
N VAL A 74 1.83 6.85 -8.61
CA VAL A 74 1.87 6.76 -10.07
C VAL A 74 2.14 5.32 -10.47
N PHE A 75 1.32 4.79 -11.37
CA PHE A 75 1.42 3.42 -11.84
C PHE A 75 2.08 3.36 -13.21
N PHE A 76 3.11 2.53 -13.32
CA PHE A 76 3.81 2.25 -14.57
C PHE A 76 3.52 0.85 -15.06
N THR A 77 3.39 0.68 -16.36
CA THR A 77 3.34 -0.64 -17.02
C THR A 77 4.71 -1.31 -17.02
N ARG A 78 4.79 -2.56 -17.48
CA ARG A 78 6.05 -3.29 -17.67
C ARG A 78 7.02 -2.60 -18.63
N SER A 79 6.51 -1.73 -19.50
CA SER A 79 7.28 -0.94 -20.46
C SER A 79 7.63 0.46 -19.94
N TRP A 80 7.47 0.72 -18.64
CA TRP A 80 7.67 2.03 -18.00
C TRP A 80 6.77 3.15 -18.56
N GLU A 81 5.61 2.78 -19.10
CA GLU A 81 4.62 3.75 -19.56
C GLU A 81 3.72 4.16 -18.39
N VAL A 82 3.40 5.45 -18.29
CA VAL A 82 2.50 5.95 -17.23
C VAL A 82 1.07 5.52 -17.52
N LEU A 83 0.58 4.52 -16.78
CA LEU A 83 -0.79 4.05 -16.87
C LEU A 83 -1.78 5.06 -16.27
N GLY A 84 -1.40 5.69 -15.17
CA GLY A 84 -2.24 6.64 -14.44
C GLY A 84 -1.82 6.78 -12.98
N HIS A 85 -2.68 7.38 -12.17
CA HIS A 85 -2.32 7.69 -10.79
C HIS A 85 -3.50 7.64 -9.80
N LYS A 86 -3.19 7.39 -8.53
CA LYS A 86 -4.03 7.69 -7.37
C LYS A 86 -3.69 9.09 -6.86
N CYS A 87 -4.67 9.94 -6.60
CA CYS A 87 -4.46 11.25 -5.96
C CYS A 87 -5.55 11.61 -4.95
N SER A 88 -5.29 12.70 -4.20
CA SER A 88 -6.16 13.20 -3.13
C SER A 88 -7.28 14.15 -3.56
N LEU A 89 -7.31 14.57 -4.84
CA LEU A 89 -8.22 15.61 -5.32
C LEU A 89 -9.61 15.06 -5.68
N GLU A 90 -10.66 15.77 -5.25
CA GLU A 90 -12.05 15.44 -5.59
C GLU A 90 -12.38 15.77 -7.04
N VAL A 91 -11.98 16.95 -7.49
CA VAL A 91 -12.13 17.44 -8.86
C VAL A 91 -10.72 17.69 -9.42
N CYS A 92 -10.38 17.04 -10.53
CA CYS A 92 -9.12 17.28 -11.26
C CYS A 92 -9.52 17.80 -12.66
N ASP A 93 -9.91 19.09 -12.75
CA ASP A 93 -10.25 19.76 -14.02
C ASP A 93 -9.01 20.08 -14.88
N LYS A 94 -7.82 19.97 -14.29
CA LYS A 94 -6.54 20.07 -14.98
C LYS A 94 -5.72 18.91 -14.50
N ARG A 95 -5.22 18.11 -15.45
CA ARG A 95 -4.28 17.00 -15.24
C ARG A 95 -3.41 17.34 -14.05
N CYS A 96 -3.63 16.64 -12.95
CA CYS A 96 -2.81 16.69 -11.75
C CYS A 96 -1.36 16.62 -12.25
N ASP A 97 -0.56 17.70 -12.17
CA ASP A 97 0.59 18.00 -13.05
C ASP A 97 1.42 16.75 -13.47
N GLY A 98 0.98 16.11 -14.56
CA GLY A 98 1.78 15.23 -15.40
C GLY A 98 1.86 13.72 -15.12
N VAL A 99 0.80 12.97 -14.75
CA VAL A 99 0.94 11.48 -14.72
C VAL A 99 -0.35 10.70 -15.05
N GLY A 100 -0.81 10.74 -16.31
CA GLY A 100 -1.89 9.88 -16.82
C GLY A 100 -3.29 10.10 -16.19
N PRO A 101 -4.28 9.24 -16.51
CA PRO A 101 -5.63 9.33 -15.94
C PRO A 101 -5.67 9.04 -14.44
N ARG A 102 -6.70 9.58 -13.75
CA ARG A 102 -6.97 9.25 -12.34
C ARG A 102 -7.58 7.85 -12.24
N LEU A 103 -6.99 7.00 -11.40
CA LEU A 103 -7.35 5.60 -11.25
C LEU A 103 -8.11 5.28 -9.94
N ASN A 104 -8.39 6.27 -9.07
CA ASN A 104 -9.03 6.03 -7.76
C ASN A 104 -10.27 5.10 -7.84
N THR A 105 -11.19 5.33 -8.79
CA THR A 105 -12.39 4.50 -8.95
C THR A 105 -12.08 3.08 -9.42
N MET A 106 -11.04 2.89 -10.23
CA MET A 106 -10.59 1.54 -10.64
C MET A 106 -9.92 0.81 -9.48
N ILE A 107 -9.11 1.53 -8.70
CA ILE A 107 -8.45 1.01 -7.51
C ILE A 107 -9.50 0.62 -6.46
N GLU A 108 -10.53 1.42 -6.23
CA GLU A 108 -11.65 1.08 -5.35
C GLU A 108 -12.34 -0.22 -5.79
N LYS A 109 -12.59 -0.41 -7.09
CA LYS A 109 -13.19 -1.65 -7.60
C LYS A 109 -12.34 -2.88 -7.31
N VAL A 110 -11.02 -2.78 -7.46
CA VAL A 110 -10.09 -3.91 -7.22
C VAL A 110 -9.88 -4.18 -5.74
N THR A 111 -9.70 -3.14 -4.95
CA THR A 111 -9.26 -3.25 -3.55
C THR A 111 -10.41 -3.25 -2.56
N ARG A 112 -11.60 -2.80 -2.97
CA ARG A 112 -12.76 -2.53 -2.11
C ARG A 112 -12.49 -1.45 -1.06
N ILE A 113 -11.42 -0.68 -1.23
CA ILE A 113 -11.07 0.45 -0.37
C ILE A 113 -11.87 1.67 -0.86
N PRO A 114 -12.66 2.31 0.02
CA PRO A 114 -13.47 3.46 -0.35
C PRO A 114 -12.64 4.58 -0.99
N THR A 115 -13.18 5.23 -2.03
CA THR A 115 -12.47 6.32 -2.73
C THR A 115 -12.03 7.44 -1.78
N GLU A 116 -12.77 7.75 -0.71
CA GLU A 116 -12.36 8.76 0.28
C GLU A 116 -11.06 8.39 1.02
N VAL A 117 -10.88 7.11 1.34
CA VAL A 117 -9.66 6.58 1.96
C VAL A 117 -8.50 6.62 0.96
N LEU A 118 -8.74 6.24 -0.30
CA LEU A 118 -7.73 6.32 -1.37
C LEU A 118 -7.27 7.76 -1.64
N ARG A 119 -8.16 8.74 -1.47
CA ARG A 119 -7.81 10.17 -1.58
C ARG A 119 -6.92 10.60 -0.42
N SER A 120 -7.32 10.29 0.81
CA SER A 120 -6.54 10.67 1.99
C SER A 120 -6.80 9.70 3.13
N TYR A 121 -5.86 8.78 3.35
CA TYR A 121 -5.88 7.92 4.52
C TYR A 121 -5.74 8.73 5.82
N ALA A 122 -4.89 9.77 5.82
CA ALA A 122 -4.69 10.63 6.98
C ALA A 122 -5.98 11.32 7.45
N THR A 123 -6.89 11.64 6.52
CA THR A 123 -8.16 12.32 6.83
C THR A 123 -9.30 11.34 7.11
N HIS A 124 -9.37 10.23 6.37
CA HIS A 124 -10.54 9.35 6.38
C HIS A 124 -10.29 8.00 7.05
N GLY A 125 -9.04 7.58 7.22
CA GLY A 125 -8.67 6.26 7.74
C GLY A 125 -9.11 6.01 9.18
N CYS A 126 -9.28 7.05 9.99
CA CYS A 126 -9.80 6.94 11.36
C CYS A 126 -11.29 6.61 11.43
N LYS A 127 -12.05 6.83 10.35
CA LYS A 127 -13.47 6.46 10.27
C LYS A 127 -13.68 4.95 10.18
N TYR A 128 -12.61 4.20 9.90
CA TYR A 128 -12.64 2.76 9.67
C TYR A 128 -11.89 2.03 10.78
N GLY A 129 -12.57 1.07 11.41
CA GLY A 129 -12.01 0.23 12.45
C GLY A 129 -11.03 -0.83 11.93
N VAL A 130 -10.56 -1.65 12.87
CA VAL A 130 -9.62 -2.76 12.61
C VAL A 130 -10.19 -3.74 11.58
N GLU A 131 -11.47 -4.10 11.71
CA GLU A 131 -12.15 -5.04 10.81
C GLU A 131 -12.09 -4.60 9.34
N ALA A 132 -12.34 -3.31 9.07
CA ALA A 132 -12.28 -2.76 7.73
C ALA A 132 -10.85 -2.77 7.18
N LYS A 133 -9.86 -2.43 8.01
CA LYS A 133 -8.44 -2.47 7.62
C LYS A 133 -7.96 -3.89 7.35
N ASN A 134 -8.41 -4.86 8.14
CA ASN A 134 -8.18 -6.29 7.91
C ASN A 134 -8.85 -6.75 6.60
N ALA A 135 -10.06 -6.28 6.31
CA ALA A 135 -10.75 -6.59 5.05
C ALA A 135 -9.98 -6.06 3.83
N TRP A 136 -9.33 -4.90 3.91
CA TRP A 136 -8.46 -4.37 2.85
C TRP A 136 -7.19 -5.19 2.62
N ALA A 137 -6.79 -5.99 3.62
CA ALA A 137 -5.62 -6.86 3.59
C ALA A 137 -5.96 -8.33 3.29
N ALA A 138 -7.22 -8.74 3.44
CA ALA A 138 -7.66 -10.15 3.41
C ALA A 138 -7.25 -10.90 2.13
N ASP A 139 -7.24 -10.20 1.01
CA ASP A 139 -6.95 -10.74 -0.33
C ASP A 139 -5.45 -10.67 -0.69
N ARG A 140 -4.61 -10.19 0.24
CA ARG A 140 -3.18 -9.98 0.03
C ARG A 140 -2.37 -11.12 0.61
N ILE A 141 -1.27 -11.42 -0.06
CA ILE A 141 -0.37 -12.53 0.19
C ILE A 141 1.01 -11.97 0.55
N THR A 142 1.63 -12.59 1.54
CA THR A 142 2.99 -12.31 1.97
C THR A 142 3.87 -13.54 1.79
N THR A 143 5.15 -13.33 1.49
CA THR A 143 6.12 -14.44 1.35
C THR A 143 6.47 -15.04 2.71
N ARG A 144 6.57 -14.20 3.74
CA ARG A 144 6.73 -14.60 5.13
C ARG A 144 5.36 -14.54 5.83
N PRO A 145 4.97 -15.55 6.62
CA PRO A 145 3.70 -15.51 7.34
C PRO A 145 3.62 -14.31 8.30
N GLU A 146 4.70 -13.99 9.01
CA GLU A 146 4.75 -12.86 9.95
C GLU A 146 4.53 -11.47 9.28
N ASP A 147 4.87 -11.33 8.00
CA ASP A 147 4.65 -10.08 7.26
C ASP A 147 3.16 -9.76 7.11
N ARG A 148 2.26 -10.76 7.24
CA ARG A 148 0.81 -10.53 7.26
C ARG A 148 0.41 -9.57 8.38
N ALA A 149 1.10 -9.67 9.52
CA ALA A 149 0.93 -8.74 10.63
C ALA A 149 1.74 -7.45 10.41
N TYR A 150 3.02 -7.56 10.05
CA TYR A 150 3.91 -6.40 9.99
C TYR A 150 3.52 -5.37 8.91
N CYS A 151 2.94 -5.82 7.79
CA CYS A 151 2.46 -4.92 6.76
C CYS A 151 1.26 -4.06 7.20
N LEU A 152 0.66 -4.31 8.38
CA LEU A 152 -0.46 -3.54 8.92
C LEU A 152 -0.08 -2.56 10.03
N LEU A 153 1.16 -2.58 10.53
CA LEU A 153 1.58 -1.79 11.70
C LEU A 153 1.25 -0.30 11.56
N GLY A 154 1.65 0.31 10.44
CA GLY A 154 1.38 1.72 10.22
C GLY A 154 -0.10 2.06 9.99
N LEU A 155 -0.86 1.17 9.34
CA LEU A 155 -2.31 1.34 9.16
C LEU A 155 -3.04 1.30 10.50
N LEU A 156 -2.65 0.38 11.37
CA LEU A 156 -3.25 0.21 12.70
C LEU A 156 -2.61 1.15 13.72
N GLN A 157 -1.52 1.85 13.33
CA GLN A 157 -0.64 2.68 14.14
C GLN A 157 -0.26 1.96 15.44
N VAL A 158 0.22 0.73 15.27
CA VAL A 158 0.75 -0.15 16.31
C VAL A 158 2.26 -0.18 16.14
N HIS A 159 2.98 -0.24 17.26
CA HIS A 159 4.42 -0.43 17.27
C HIS A 159 4.75 -1.79 17.89
N MET A 160 5.52 -2.62 17.18
CA MET A 160 6.00 -3.89 17.70
C MET A 160 7.38 -4.24 17.15
N VAL A 161 8.15 -5.00 17.91
CA VAL A 161 9.43 -5.54 17.45
C VAL A 161 9.15 -6.72 16.49
N PRO A 162 9.59 -6.67 15.23
CA PRO A 162 9.47 -7.80 14.30
C PRO A 162 10.40 -8.94 14.73
N ILE A 163 9.89 -10.17 14.71
CA ILE A 163 10.59 -11.42 14.99
C ILE A 163 10.40 -12.33 13.76
N TYR A 164 11.30 -12.21 12.78
CA TYR A 164 11.26 -13.09 11.62
C TYR A 164 11.54 -14.55 12.02
N GLY A 165 10.65 -15.45 11.58
CA GLY A 165 10.60 -16.84 12.03
C GLY A 165 9.55 -17.15 13.11
N GLU A 166 8.83 -16.16 13.64
CA GLU A 166 7.75 -16.39 14.61
C GLU A 166 6.45 -16.94 13.99
N GLY A 167 6.34 -16.92 12.66
CA GLY A 167 5.18 -17.49 11.96
C GLY A 167 3.90 -16.69 12.21
N GLU A 168 2.79 -17.42 12.36
CA GLU A 168 1.47 -16.83 12.66
C GLU A 168 1.40 -16.16 14.04
N GLY A 169 2.34 -16.43 14.95
CA GLY A 169 2.39 -15.75 16.26
C GLY A 169 2.57 -14.23 16.17
N ALA A 170 3.04 -13.73 15.02
CA ALA A 170 3.08 -12.30 14.73
C ALA A 170 1.67 -11.68 14.72
N TRP A 171 0.66 -12.43 14.27
CA TRP A 171 -0.73 -11.98 14.21
C TRP A 171 -1.33 -11.86 15.62
N ASP A 172 -1.11 -12.85 16.48
CA ASP A 172 -1.55 -12.81 17.88
C ASP A 172 -0.97 -11.58 18.60
N ARG A 173 0.32 -11.31 18.40
CA ARG A 173 0.99 -10.12 18.96
C ARG A 173 0.44 -8.82 18.40
N LEU A 174 0.05 -8.80 17.12
CA LEU A 174 -0.61 -7.65 16.52
C LEU A 174 -1.96 -7.40 17.20
N GLU A 175 -2.77 -8.44 17.40
CA GLU A 175 -4.07 -8.34 18.08
C GLU A 175 -3.89 -7.82 19.52
N GLU A 176 -2.96 -8.39 20.31
CA GLU A 176 -2.65 -7.88 21.64
C GLU A 176 -2.22 -6.40 21.65
N ALA A 177 -1.45 -5.99 20.65
CA ALA A 177 -0.96 -4.62 20.55
C ALA A 177 -2.05 -3.63 20.11
N ILE A 178 -3.04 -4.08 19.33
CA ILE A 178 -4.25 -3.32 19.04
C ILE A 178 -5.08 -3.14 20.32
N GLU A 179 -5.28 -4.20 21.11
CA GLU A 179 -6.04 -4.15 22.36
C GLU A 179 -5.40 -3.21 23.38
N LYS A 180 -4.08 -3.25 23.55
CA LYS A 180 -3.34 -2.36 24.47
C LYS A 180 -3.42 -0.89 24.08
N LYS A 181 -3.74 -0.59 22.81
CA LYS A 181 -3.86 0.77 22.29
C LYS A 181 -5.28 1.34 22.43
N ALA A 182 -6.29 0.48 22.39
CA ALA A 182 -7.72 0.85 22.44
C ALA A 182 -8.11 1.44 23.81
#